data_AF-A0A0Q7DFE3-F1
#
_entry.id   AF-A0A0Q7DFE3-F1
#
_cell.length_a   1.000
_cell.length_b   1.000
_cell.length_c   1.000
_cell.angle_alpha   90.00
_cell.angle_beta   90.00
_cell.angle_gamma   90.00
#
_symmetry.space_group_name_H-M   'P 1'
#
loop_
_entity.id
_entity.type
_entity.pdbx_description
1 polymer ?
#
loop_
_entity_poly.entity_id
_entity_poly.type
_entity_poly.pdbx_seq_one_letter_code
_entity_poly.pdbx_strand_id
1 'polypeptide(L)'
;MSDQNKPTTGLQWGVKQSFRNYVGMTGGTTEVGAGAERTEDGEFVFAATGGNLALDADGKLQGRGAFTGEVKFQAHGGMLSVFLADPAIEVDDKGAALTVADTPSRNLRVEIARLDLAAMTTEPSGEIVIPVGLSIDGSRLLGDHYAPRTELDPVRLRLG
;
A
#
# COMPACT_ATOMS: atom_id res chain seq x y z
N MET A 1 -25.37 -13.75 8.14
CA MET A 1 -25.42 -12.50 7.34
C MET A 1 -25.04 -11.36 8.28
N SER A 2 -23.73 -11.10 8.47
CA SER A 2 -23.30 -10.11 9.48
C SER A 2 -21.90 -9.51 9.27
N ASP A 3 -21.23 -9.76 8.14
CA ASP A 3 -19.92 -9.14 7.84
C ASP A 3 -20.03 -7.79 7.10
N GLN A 4 -21.24 -7.25 6.96
CA GLN A 4 -21.44 -5.95 6.32
C GLN A 4 -21.02 -4.82 7.27
N ASN A 5 -20.28 -3.84 6.74
CA ASN A 5 -19.82 -2.63 7.43
C ASN A 5 -18.74 -2.83 8.52
N LYS A 6 -17.93 -3.88 8.43
CA LYS A 6 -16.76 -4.02 9.30
C LYS A 6 -15.57 -3.25 8.71
N PRO A 7 -14.97 -2.30 9.45
CA PRO A 7 -13.85 -1.53 8.94
C PRO A 7 -12.61 -2.40 8.76
N THR A 8 -11.71 -1.98 7.87
CA THR A 8 -10.42 -2.65 7.70
C THR A 8 -9.58 -2.57 8.96
N THR A 9 -8.96 -3.69 9.33
CA THR A 9 -8.06 -3.82 10.49
C THR A 9 -6.59 -3.86 10.09
N GLY A 10 -6.28 -4.15 8.82
CA GLY A 10 -4.91 -4.16 8.31
C GLY A 10 -4.82 -4.05 6.79
N LEU A 11 -3.67 -3.56 6.36
CA LEU A 11 -3.23 -3.49 4.98
C LEU A 11 -1.94 -4.31 4.84
N GLN A 12 -1.90 -5.24 3.89
CA GLN A 12 -0.68 -5.90 3.47
C GLN A 12 -0.34 -5.47 2.04
N TRP A 13 0.91 -5.06 1.82
CA TRP A 13 1.37 -4.56 0.52
C TRP A 13 2.87 -4.72 0.36
N GLY A 14 3.31 -5.22 -0.80
CA GLY A 14 4.73 -5.41 -1.11
C GLY A 14 5.43 -4.21 -1.77
N VAL A 15 4.70 -3.14 -2.12
CA VAL A 15 5.18 -2.08 -3.03
C VAL A 15 5.33 -2.62 -4.46
N LYS A 16 6.41 -3.35 -4.75
CA LYS A 16 6.65 -4.04 -6.02
C LYS A 16 7.72 -5.10 -5.84
N GLN A 17 7.42 -6.37 -6.13
CA GLN A 17 8.37 -7.47 -5.91
C GLN A 17 9.68 -7.27 -6.66
N SER A 18 9.64 -6.87 -7.93
CA SER A 18 10.86 -6.64 -8.72
C SER A 18 11.73 -5.51 -8.15
N PHE A 19 11.12 -4.50 -7.52
CA PHE A 19 11.85 -3.41 -6.86
C PHE A 19 12.52 -3.91 -5.58
N ARG A 20 11.79 -4.67 -4.73
CA ARG A 20 12.38 -5.29 -3.53
C ARG A 20 13.54 -6.21 -3.88
N ASN A 21 13.38 -7.02 -4.92
CA ASN A 21 14.42 -7.92 -5.42
C ASN A 21 15.66 -7.15 -5.90
N TYR A 22 15.46 -6.06 -6.65
CA TYR A 22 16.55 -5.20 -7.11
C TYR A 22 17.34 -4.59 -5.93
N VAL A 23 16.66 -4.07 -4.91
CA VAL A 23 17.31 -3.54 -3.70
C VAL A 23 18.15 -4.62 -3.02
N GLY A 24 17.61 -5.83 -2.85
CA GLY A 24 18.37 -6.94 -2.24
C GLY A 24 19.57 -7.39 -3.08
N MET A 25 19.41 -7.54 -4.39
CA MET A 25 20.48 -7.96 -5.30
C MET A 25 21.63 -6.96 -5.39
N THR A 26 21.37 -5.67 -5.17
CA THR A 26 22.38 -4.61 -5.19
C THR A 26 23.10 -4.44 -3.84
N GLY A 27 22.84 -5.34 -2.87
CA GLY A 27 23.37 -5.23 -1.51
C GLY A 27 22.74 -4.08 -0.71
N GLY A 28 21.59 -3.59 -1.16
CA GLY A 28 20.81 -2.58 -0.46
C GLY A 28 20.11 -3.11 0.79
N THR A 29 19.49 -2.21 1.53
CA THR A 29 18.77 -2.49 2.77
C THR A 29 17.28 -2.18 2.63
N THR A 30 16.48 -2.90 3.40
CA THR A 30 15.06 -2.61 3.61
C THR A 30 14.81 -2.62 5.10
N GLU A 31 14.56 -1.44 5.66
CA GLU A 31 14.26 -1.24 7.06
C GLU A 31 12.75 -1.09 7.23
N VAL A 32 12.20 -1.69 8.29
CA VAL A 32 10.78 -1.65 8.63
C VAL A 32 10.65 -1.13 10.06
N GLY A 33 9.71 -0.22 10.28
CA GLY A 33 9.55 0.46 11.58
C GLY A 33 8.13 0.96 11.83
N ALA A 34 7.97 1.69 12.95
CA ALA A 34 6.71 2.33 13.35
C ALA A 34 5.47 1.41 13.38
N GLY A 35 5.68 0.12 13.70
CA GLY A 35 4.61 -0.87 13.80
C GLY A 35 4.29 -1.61 12.50
N ALA A 36 5.01 -1.34 11.41
CA ALA A 36 4.98 -2.23 10.25
C ALA A 36 5.71 -3.55 10.57
N GLU A 37 5.21 -4.64 9.99
CA GLU A 37 5.83 -5.95 10.06
C GLU A 37 6.19 -6.43 8.66
N ARG A 38 7.17 -7.33 8.55
CA ARG A 38 7.59 -7.94 7.29
C ARG A 38 7.16 -9.41 7.25
N THR A 39 6.47 -9.81 6.19
CA THR A 39 6.08 -11.21 5.97
C THR A 39 7.26 -12.06 5.49
N GLU A 40 7.12 -13.38 5.51
CA GLU A 40 8.13 -14.31 4.97
C GLU A 40 8.42 -14.07 3.48
N ASP A 41 7.39 -13.74 2.69
CA ASP A 41 7.51 -13.36 1.27
C ASP A 41 8.04 -11.94 1.06
N GLY A 42 8.36 -11.24 2.15
CA GLY A 42 8.97 -9.93 2.16
C GLY A 42 8.01 -8.77 1.84
N GLU A 43 6.70 -8.99 1.91
CA GLU A 43 5.69 -7.92 1.90
C GLU A 43 5.59 -7.26 3.27
N PHE A 44 4.86 -6.15 3.37
CA PHE A 44 4.74 -5.38 4.61
C PHE A 44 3.29 -5.38 5.09
N VAL A 45 3.10 -5.55 6.39
CA VAL A 45 1.80 -5.48 7.06
C VAL A 45 1.74 -4.21 7.88
N PHE A 46 0.67 -3.44 7.71
CA PHE A 46 0.40 -2.17 8.37
C PHE A 46 -0.94 -2.29 9.13
N ALA A 47 -0.91 -2.04 10.44
CA ALA A 47 -2.11 -2.06 11.27
C ALA A 47 -2.97 -0.83 11.02
N ALA A 48 -4.30 -1.00 11.00
CA ALA A 48 -5.21 0.13 10.90
C ALA A 48 -5.17 0.97 12.19
N THR A 49 -5.08 2.29 12.03
CA THR A 49 -5.16 3.26 13.14
C THR A 49 -6.50 3.97 13.21
N GLY A 50 -7.36 3.75 12.20
CA GLY A 50 -8.71 4.26 12.16
C GLY A 50 -9.23 4.38 10.74
N GLY A 51 -10.41 4.98 10.63
CA GLY A 51 -11.14 5.10 9.38
C GLY A 51 -12.37 4.19 9.33
N ASN A 52 -13.09 4.30 8.23
CA ASN A 52 -14.35 3.61 7.98
C ASN A 52 -14.31 2.83 6.65
N LEU A 53 -13.12 2.54 6.12
CA LEU A 53 -12.95 1.74 4.91
C LEU A 53 -13.57 0.37 5.13
N ALA A 54 -14.66 0.08 4.42
CA ALA A 54 -15.43 -1.15 4.56
C ALA A 54 -16.15 -1.47 3.25
N LEU A 55 -16.69 -2.68 3.15
CA LEU A 55 -17.64 -3.03 2.10
C LEU A 55 -19.04 -2.52 2.47
N ASP A 56 -19.73 -1.93 1.49
CA ASP A 56 -21.15 -1.62 1.57
C ASP A 56 -22.02 -2.87 1.38
N ALA A 57 -23.35 -2.69 1.45
CA ALA A 57 -24.30 -3.79 1.31
C ALA A 57 -24.24 -4.52 -0.04
N ASP A 58 -23.76 -3.85 -1.09
CA ASP A 58 -23.58 -4.38 -2.44
C ASP A 58 -22.18 -4.98 -2.65
N GLY A 59 -21.33 -4.98 -1.62
CA GLY A 59 -19.96 -5.49 -1.69
C GLY A 59 -18.97 -4.52 -2.33
N LYS A 60 -19.29 -3.22 -2.43
CA LYS A 60 -18.37 -2.20 -2.93
C LYS A 60 -17.56 -1.61 -1.79
N LEU A 61 -16.27 -1.42 -2.02
CA LEU A 61 -15.39 -0.76 -1.06
C LEU A 61 -15.72 0.74 -1.01
N GLN A 62 -15.86 1.31 0.18
CA GLN A 62 -16.13 2.73 0.39
C GLN A 62 -15.44 3.27 1.64
N GLY A 63 -15.22 4.58 1.70
CA GLY A 63 -14.68 5.27 2.86
C GLY A 63 -13.15 5.42 2.82
N ARG A 64 -12.56 5.62 4.00
CA ARG A 64 -11.13 5.88 4.17
C ARG A 64 -10.51 4.96 5.21
N GLY A 65 -9.35 4.38 4.89
CA GLY A 65 -8.57 3.54 5.78
C GLY A 65 -7.21 4.20 6.03
N ALA A 66 -6.83 4.37 7.29
CA ALA A 66 -5.52 4.87 7.68
C ALA A 66 -4.74 3.76 8.40
N PHE A 67 -3.49 3.57 8.00
CA PHE A 67 -2.62 2.53 8.52
C PHE A 67 -1.33 3.14 9.07
N THR A 68 -0.71 2.50 10.05
CA THR A 68 0.57 2.91 10.63
C THR A 68 1.69 2.00 10.18
N GLY A 69 2.88 2.59 10.02
CA GLY A 69 4.10 1.85 9.79
C GLY A 69 5.00 2.54 8.78
N GLU A 70 6.24 2.09 8.73
CA GLU A 70 7.29 2.71 7.95
C GLU A 70 8.12 1.64 7.24
N VAL A 71 8.47 1.92 5.99
CA VAL A 71 9.40 1.12 5.18
C VAL A 71 10.38 2.05 4.50
N LYS A 72 11.67 1.74 4.61
CA LYS A 72 12.75 2.49 3.97
C LYS A 72 13.64 1.56 3.17
N PHE A 73 13.79 1.85 1.89
CA PHE A 73 14.68 1.15 0.98
C PHE A 73 15.91 2.01 0.69
N GLN A 74 17.09 1.42 0.77
CA GLN A 74 18.33 2.08 0.38
C GLN A 74 19.20 1.16 -0.48
N ALA A 75 19.80 1.70 -1.54
CA ALA A 75 20.78 0.98 -2.36
C ALA A 75 21.81 1.94 -2.96
N HIS A 76 22.89 1.38 -3.55
CA HIS A 76 23.95 2.15 -4.22
C HIS A 76 24.55 3.28 -3.37
N GLY A 77 24.85 2.99 -2.10
CA GLY A 77 25.43 3.99 -1.19
C GLY A 77 24.49 5.14 -0.84
N GLY A 78 23.17 4.93 -0.93
CA GLY A 78 22.15 5.92 -0.60
C GLY A 78 21.62 6.73 -1.79
N MET A 79 22.13 6.48 -3.00
CA MET A 79 21.61 7.10 -4.22
C MET A 79 20.15 6.70 -4.48
N LEU A 80 19.81 5.43 -4.23
CA LEU A 80 18.43 5.02 -4.08
C LEU A 80 18.05 5.17 -2.61
N SER A 81 17.04 5.99 -2.33
CA SER A 81 16.45 6.15 -1.01
C SER A 81 14.96 6.38 -1.16
N VAL A 82 14.17 5.34 -0.91
CA VAL A 82 12.70 5.41 -0.94
C VAL A 82 12.20 5.27 0.48
N PHE A 83 11.38 6.21 0.92
CA PHE A 83 10.74 6.20 2.23
C PHE A 83 9.23 6.18 2.03
N LEU A 84 8.55 5.29 2.75
CA LEU A 84 7.10 5.14 2.73
C LEU A 84 6.64 5.02 4.17
N ALA A 85 5.73 5.89 4.60
CA ALA A 85 5.11 5.77 5.91
C ALA A 85 3.61 6.01 5.87
N ASP A 86 2.96 5.42 6.86
CA ASP A 86 1.55 5.58 7.21
C ASP A 86 0.63 5.51 5.99
N PRO A 87 0.54 4.36 5.29
CA PRO A 87 -0.31 4.23 4.11
C PRO A 87 -1.75 4.60 4.42
N ALA A 88 -2.45 5.16 3.44
CA ALA A 88 -3.89 5.41 3.55
C ALA A 88 -4.58 5.15 2.21
N ILE A 89 -5.74 4.51 2.28
CA ILE A 89 -6.62 4.31 1.13
C ILE A 89 -7.82 5.22 1.29
N GLU A 90 -8.17 5.94 0.23
CA GLU A 90 -9.36 6.77 0.16
C GLU A 90 -10.15 6.39 -1.07
N VAL A 91 -11.45 6.15 -0.90
CA VAL A 91 -12.40 5.85 -1.97
C VAL A 91 -13.40 7.01 -2.06
N ASP A 92 -13.45 7.63 -3.24
CA ASP A 92 -14.36 8.73 -3.56
C ASP A 92 -15.01 8.53 -4.94
N ASP A 93 -15.77 9.52 -5.40
CA ASP A 93 -16.46 9.50 -6.70
C ASP A 93 -15.49 9.41 -7.90
N LYS A 94 -14.20 9.66 -7.71
CA LYS A 94 -13.14 9.60 -8.73
C LYS A 94 -12.38 8.28 -8.72
N GLY A 95 -12.72 7.37 -7.80
CA GLY A 95 -12.12 6.05 -7.66
C GLY A 95 -11.42 5.87 -6.32
N ALA A 96 -10.38 5.03 -6.30
CA ALA A 96 -9.65 4.72 -5.08
C ALA A 96 -8.15 4.97 -5.24
N ALA A 97 -7.56 5.64 -4.25
CA ALA A 97 -6.16 6.04 -4.22
C ALA A 97 -5.46 5.50 -2.98
N LEU A 98 -4.23 5.01 -3.17
CA LEU A 98 -3.29 4.71 -2.11
C LEU A 98 -2.32 5.89 -1.97
N THR A 99 -2.22 6.43 -0.76
CA THR A 99 -1.27 7.51 -0.44
C THR A 99 -0.30 7.08 0.65
N VAL A 100 0.88 7.69 0.67
CA VAL A 100 1.92 7.48 1.71
C VAL A 100 2.56 8.81 2.05
N ALA A 101 3.10 8.94 3.27
CA ALA A 101 4.10 9.95 3.55
C ALA A 101 5.45 9.50 2.95
N ASP A 102 6.10 10.39 2.21
CA ASP A 102 7.34 10.12 1.46
C ASP A 102 8.60 10.58 2.19
N THR A 103 8.45 11.20 3.37
CA THR A 103 9.57 11.65 4.21
C THR A 103 9.31 11.37 5.70
N PRO A 104 10.38 11.25 6.54
CA PRO A 104 10.23 11.03 7.99
C PRO A 104 9.42 12.11 8.71
N SER A 105 9.39 13.33 8.17
CA SER A 105 8.63 14.45 8.71
C SER A 105 7.11 14.26 8.61
N ARG A 106 6.65 13.39 7.70
CA ARG A 106 5.22 13.07 7.46
C ARG A 106 4.33 14.29 7.17
N ASN A 107 4.92 15.39 6.71
CA ASN A 107 4.21 16.65 6.45
C ASN A 107 3.40 16.63 5.16
N LEU A 108 3.80 15.81 4.19
CA LEU A 108 3.16 15.70 2.89
C LEU A 108 2.84 14.23 2.61
N ARG A 109 1.85 14.04 1.74
CA ARG A 109 1.45 12.72 1.26
C ARG A 109 1.46 12.70 -0.26
N VAL A 110 1.90 11.60 -0.81
CA VAL A 110 1.97 11.33 -2.24
C VAL A 110 0.93 10.26 -2.57
N GLU A 111 0.08 10.49 -3.58
CA GLU A 111 -0.67 9.42 -4.22
C GLU A 111 0.34 8.51 -4.90
N ILE A 112 0.62 7.33 -4.35
CA ILE A 112 1.62 6.40 -4.90
C ILE A 112 0.97 5.46 -5.92
N ALA A 113 -0.30 5.11 -5.75
CA ALA A 113 -0.99 4.19 -6.63
C ALA A 113 -2.49 4.44 -6.68
N ARG A 114 -3.13 3.97 -7.76
CA ARG A 114 -4.59 3.84 -7.86
C ARG A 114 -5.00 2.38 -7.78
N LEU A 115 -6.11 2.14 -7.10
CA LEU A 115 -6.71 0.83 -6.92
C LEU A 115 -7.72 0.56 -8.04
N ASP A 116 -7.62 -0.63 -8.64
CA ASP A 116 -8.62 -1.12 -9.58
C ASP A 116 -9.74 -1.85 -8.83
N LEU A 117 -10.74 -1.10 -8.37
CA LEU A 117 -11.89 -1.65 -7.66
C LEU A 117 -12.75 -2.59 -8.53
N ALA A 118 -12.67 -2.49 -9.86
CA ALA A 118 -13.42 -3.37 -10.76
C ALA A 118 -12.79 -4.76 -10.84
N ALA A 119 -11.49 -4.87 -10.58
CA ALA A 119 -10.74 -6.12 -10.52
C ALA A 119 -10.53 -6.63 -9.08
N MET A 120 -11.21 -6.04 -8.10
CA MET A 120 -11.17 -6.48 -6.71
C MET A 120 -11.75 -7.88 -6.56
N THR A 121 -11.06 -8.74 -5.82
CA THR A 121 -11.52 -10.08 -5.46
C THR A 121 -11.51 -10.28 -3.95
N THR A 122 -12.28 -11.26 -3.48
CA THR A 122 -12.27 -11.69 -2.08
C THR A 122 -11.80 -13.14 -2.03
N GLU A 123 -10.74 -13.38 -1.26
CA GLU A 123 -10.21 -14.72 -1.04
C GLU A 123 -11.12 -15.52 -0.10
N PRO A 124 -11.06 -16.87 -0.11
CA PRO A 124 -11.83 -17.71 0.80
C PRO A 124 -11.59 -17.42 2.30
N SER A 125 -10.45 -16.81 2.64
CA SER A 125 -10.10 -16.35 3.99
C SER A 125 -10.85 -15.09 4.43
N GLY A 126 -11.55 -14.41 3.51
CA GLY A 126 -12.17 -13.11 3.73
C GLY A 126 -11.23 -11.92 3.47
N GLU A 127 -9.99 -12.16 3.05
CA GLU A 127 -9.07 -11.10 2.63
C GLU A 127 -9.51 -10.52 1.28
N ILE A 128 -9.54 -9.20 1.18
CA ILE A 128 -9.84 -8.49 -0.06
C ILE A 128 -8.53 -8.21 -0.78
N VAL A 129 -8.43 -8.57 -2.06
CA VAL A 129 -7.26 -8.35 -2.90
C VAL A 129 -7.62 -7.36 -4.00
N ILE A 130 -6.84 -6.29 -4.12
CA ILE A 130 -7.10 -5.22 -5.07
C ILE A 130 -5.84 -4.93 -5.88
N PRO A 131 -5.86 -5.16 -7.21
CA PRO A 131 -4.78 -4.74 -8.08
C PRO A 131 -4.54 -3.23 -7.98
N VAL A 132 -3.27 -2.82 -8.02
CA VAL A 132 -2.90 -1.40 -7.99
C VAL A 132 -1.93 -1.05 -9.10
N GLY A 133 -2.15 0.12 -9.70
CA GLY A 133 -1.29 0.71 -10.72
C GLY A 133 -0.58 1.95 -10.19
N LEU A 134 0.72 2.07 -10.48
CA LEU A 134 1.54 3.21 -10.09
C LEU A 134 0.96 4.53 -10.62
N SER A 135 0.88 5.55 -9.77
CA SER A 135 0.46 6.89 -10.20
C SER A 135 1.61 7.65 -10.89
N ILE A 136 1.33 8.88 -11.34
CA ILE A 136 2.38 9.77 -11.86
C ILE A 136 3.32 10.23 -10.74
N ASP A 137 2.80 10.59 -9.56
CA ASP A 137 3.68 11.05 -8.47
C ASP A 137 4.42 9.89 -7.82
N GLY A 138 3.83 8.70 -7.82
CA GLY A 138 4.47 7.45 -7.39
C GLY A 138 5.66 7.05 -8.26
N SER A 139 5.64 7.34 -9.57
CA SER A 139 6.79 7.06 -10.43
C SER A 139 8.04 7.81 -9.99
N ARG A 140 7.87 9.08 -9.61
CA ARG A 140 8.96 9.93 -9.10
C ARG A 140 9.52 9.39 -7.79
N LEU A 141 8.63 8.95 -6.89
CA LEU A 141 9.01 8.37 -5.60
C LEU A 141 9.81 7.05 -5.76
N LEU A 142 9.55 6.28 -6.83
CA LEU A 142 10.31 5.08 -7.17
C LEU A 142 11.46 5.32 -8.17
N GLY A 143 11.92 6.56 -8.31
CA GLY A 143 13.12 6.92 -9.07
C GLY A 143 12.92 7.06 -10.58
N ASP A 144 11.70 7.33 -11.06
CA ASP A 144 11.34 7.55 -12.48
C ASP A 144 11.69 6.40 -13.43
N HIS A 145 11.94 5.20 -12.90
CA HIS A 145 12.23 4.00 -13.68
C HIS A 145 10.96 3.27 -14.18
N TYR A 146 9.79 3.61 -13.64
CA TYR A 146 8.53 2.95 -13.94
C TYR A 146 7.56 3.95 -14.56
N ALA A 147 6.95 3.57 -15.69
CA ALA A 147 5.92 4.39 -16.30
C ALA A 147 4.66 4.43 -15.42
N PRO A 148 3.85 5.50 -15.46
CA PRO A 148 2.53 5.52 -14.85
C PRO A 148 1.68 4.33 -15.33
N ARG A 149 0.85 3.79 -14.42
CA ARG A 149 0.07 2.55 -14.57
C ARG A 149 0.89 1.27 -14.60
N THR A 150 2.20 1.31 -14.36
CA THR A 150 2.98 0.10 -14.10
C THR A 150 2.33 -0.67 -12.95
N GLU A 151 2.09 -1.95 -13.15
CA GLU A 151 1.54 -2.84 -12.12
C GLU A 151 2.47 -2.89 -10.91
N LEU A 152 1.87 -2.71 -9.74
CA LEU A 152 2.50 -2.88 -8.44
C LEU A 152 1.98 -4.17 -7.80
N ASP A 153 2.57 -4.55 -6.68
CA ASP A 153 1.99 -5.66 -5.91
C ASP A 153 0.59 -5.26 -5.45
N PRO A 154 -0.41 -6.16 -5.50
CA PRO A 154 -1.76 -5.83 -5.09
C PRO A 154 -1.81 -5.45 -3.60
N VAL A 155 -2.76 -4.60 -3.24
CA VAL A 155 -3.06 -4.37 -1.82
C VAL A 155 -4.00 -5.45 -1.32
N ARG A 156 -3.74 -5.90 -0.08
CA ARG A 156 -4.54 -6.90 0.61
C ARG A 156 -5.13 -6.28 1.86
N LEU A 157 -6.45 -6.32 2.01
CA LEU A 157 -7.16 -5.74 3.13
C LEU A 157 -7.82 -6.82 3.98
N ARG A 158 -7.65 -6.71 5.29
CA ARG A 158 -8.35 -7.55 6.27
C ARG A 158 -9.48 -6.74 6.90
N LEU A 159 -10.68 -7.31 6.95
CA LEU A 159 -11.82 -6.74 7.66
C LEU A 159 -11.87 -7.28 9.10
N GLY A 160 -12.50 -6.51 10.01
CA GLY A 160 -12.67 -6.90 11.42
C GLY A 160 -13.77 -7.92 11.69
#